data_AF-A0A0Q6B7D5-F1
#
_entry.id   AF-A0A0Q6B7D5-F1
#
_cell.length_a   1.000
_cell.length_b   1.000
_cell.length_c   1.000
_cell.angle_alpha   90.00
_cell.angle_beta   90.00
_cell.angle_gamma   90.00
#
_symmetry.space_group_name_H-M   'P 1'
#
loop_
_entity.id
_entity.type
_entity.pdbx_description
1 polymer ?
#
loop_
_entity_poly.entity_id
_entity_poly.type
_entity_poly.pdbx_seq_one_letter_code
_entity_poly.pdbx_strand_id
1 'polypeptide(L)'
;MLLLWFKRLSVTLLVVMIVTVLALAGWIWQPYDSEAWRVRLPVAGGVQVRVVPLLMLATSAPGRWLLDRQAFNLHYGDIQLSDENGLRARCKHCWIEAKSVSDQPVVIPMVELWLRMEQQHIHGYLSVGDTQPLFKIDFSGKVSMRSLKLTWVLPQTPLQALLTPLQAHSPVIRDAIVSGSLSASGTLRWPKKEWSAQPHLNAMAVSGLNISAATTLPIQYDCPLLDEHKHPENMQWVSYEKLGRWLPVAAIIAEDAEFKHHPGYVMAQMQHLLGKESADKQVGGSTITQQLAKYMFTNGERTWKRKIEELLYAVQLESALTKTDILELYLNTVDLGPSLCGAHAAARYYFDLSPDKLNPMQAAWLAGIISNPHRAWKKQYIQQQPDLKRAEDILHFMPRSARKDPGSLNFRPVKAAG
;
A
#
# COMPACT_ATOMS: atom_id res chain seq x y z
N MET A 1 24.29 -47.11 -35.51
CA MET A 1 24.87 -46.34 -34.38
C MET A 1 24.70 -44.83 -34.50
N LEU A 2 24.84 -44.20 -35.69
CA LEU A 2 24.59 -42.75 -35.86
C LEU A 2 23.13 -42.30 -35.57
N LEU A 3 22.13 -43.15 -35.87
CA LEU A 3 20.72 -42.83 -35.63
C LEU A 3 20.28 -42.82 -34.15
N LEU A 4 21.00 -43.52 -33.27
CA LEU A 4 20.78 -43.47 -31.82
C LEU A 4 21.45 -42.24 -31.18
N TRP A 5 22.47 -41.67 -31.84
CA TRP A 5 23.09 -40.39 -31.50
C TRP A 5 22.17 -39.21 -31.86
N PHE A 6 21.47 -39.29 -32.99
CA PHE A 6 20.44 -38.30 -33.37
C PHE A 6 19.23 -38.30 -32.41
N LYS A 7 18.87 -39.45 -31.81
CA LYS A 7 17.83 -39.54 -30.77
C LYS A 7 18.24 -38.93 -29.42
N ARG A 8 19.54 -38.78 -29.13
CA ARG A 8 20.07 -37.98 -28.00
C ARG A 8 20.16 -36.48 -28.34
N LEU A 9 20.27 -36.13 -29.62
CA LEU A 9 20.14 -34.75 -30.12
C LEU A 9 18.70 -34.19 -29.97
N SER A 10 17.71 -35.06 -29.80
CA SER A 10 16.32 -34.73 -29.43
C SER A 10 16.07 -34.73 -27.91
N VAL A 11 17.04 -35.14 -27.08
CA VAL A 11 17.06 -34.84 -25.63
C VAL A 11 17.59 -33.42 -25.39
N THR A 12 18.22 -32.82 -26.40
CA THR A 12 18.54 -31.38 -26.52
C THR A 12 17.29 -30.50 -26.71
N LEU A 13 16.15 -31.12 -27.07
CA LEU A 13 14.78 -30.61 -26.99
C LEU A 13 14.27 -30.55 -25.53
N LEU A 14 14.96 -31.25 -24.63
CA LEU A 14 14.82 -31.24 -23.18
C LEU A 14 15.92 -30.40 -22.50
N VAL A 15 16.62 -29.55 -23.29
CA VAL A 15 17.36 -28.32 -22.90
C VAL A 15 16.47 -27.07 -23.05
N VAL A 16 15.15 -27.31 -23.04
CA VAL A 16 14.46 -26.81 -21.85
C VAL A 16 14.55 -25.28 -21.76
N MET A 17 13.73 -24.57 -22.51
CA MET A 17 12.30 -24.41 -22.16
C MET A 17 12.08 -24.09 -20.66
N ILE A 18 12.72 -24.84 -19.77
CA ILE A 18 12.86 -24.72 -18.33
C ILE A 18 13.79 -23.57 -17.83
N VAL A 19 14.63 -22.97 -18.67
CA VAL A 19 15.56 -21.89 -18.22
C VAL A 19 14.99 -20.49 -18.39
N THR A 20 14.38 -20.20 -19.53
CA THR A 20 14.38 -18.82 -20.06
C THR A 20 13.09 -18.05 -19.83
N VAL A 21 12.03 -18.75 -19.46
CA VAL A 21 10.67 -18.19 -19.36
C VAL A 21 10.16 -18.23 -17.92
N LEU A 22 10.49 -19.31 -17.18
CA LEU A 22 10.13 -19.44 -15.77
C LEU A 22 10.93 -18.50 -14.83
N ALA A 23 12.05 -17.94 -15.30
CA ALA A 23 12.85 -16.97 -14.55
C ALA A 23 12.41 -15.50 -14.75
N LEU A 24 11.53 -15.20 -15.71
CA LEU A 24 11.13 -13.83 -16.05
C LEU A 24 9.93 -13.28 -15.27
N ALA A 25 9.13 -14.12 -14.60
CA ALA A 25 7.94 -13.61 -13.88
C ALA A 25 7.64 -14.32 -12.55
N GLY A 26 7.83 -15.64 -12.44
CA GLY A 26 7.44 -16.41 -11.25
C GLY A 26 8.45 -16.40 -10.08
N TRP A 27 9.65 -15.87 -10.29
CA TRP A 27 10.81 -16.17 -9.43
C TRP A 27 11.47 -14.96 -8.76
N ILE A 28 10.77 -13.82 -8.71
CA ILE A 28 11.12 -12.68 -7.84
C ILE A 28 10.50 -12.84 -6.43
N TRP A 29 9.84 -13.97 -6.10
CA TRP A 29 9.29 -14.14 -4.74
C TRP A 29 9.67 -15.39 -3.95
N GLN A 30 10.11 -16.50 -4.54
CA GLN A 30 10.48 -17.69 -3.77
C GLN A 30 11.72 -18.43 -4.31
N PRO A 31 12.94 -18.08 -3.88
CA PRO A 31 14.08 -18.97 -4.04
C PRO A 31 13.89 -20.21 -3.15
N TYR A 32 14.05 -21.40 -3.73
CA TYR A 32 14.01 -22.69 -3.00
C TYR A 32 15.18 -22.83 -2.01
N ASP A 33 16.24 -22.05 -2.20
CA ASP A 33 17.42 -21.96 -1.34
C ASP A 33 17.97 -20.52 -1.45
N SER A 34 17.83 -19.73 -0.37
CA SER A 34 18.25 -18.31 -0.32
C SER A 34 19.77 -18.13 -0.27
N GLU A 35 20.54 -19.18 0.05
CA GLU A 35 22.00 -19.08 0.13
C GLU A 35 22.70 -19.37 -1.20
N ALA A 36 22.11 -20.23 -2.05
CA ALA A 36 22.77 -20.69 -3.27
C ALA A 36 22.23 -20.08 -4.58
N TRP A 37 21.12 -19.32 -4.54
CA TRP A 37 20.48 -18.70 -5.71
C TRP A 37 20.31 -19.67 -6.91
N ARG A 38 19.72 -20.83 -6.63
CA ARG A 38 19.53 -21.95 -7.59
C ARG A 38 18.07 -22.18 -7.94
N VAL A 39 17.72 -22.14 -9.22
CA VAL A 39 16.40 -22.54 -9.73
C VAL A 39 16.35 -24.05 -9.85
N ARG A 40 15.29 -24.66 -9.34
CA ARG A 40 15.01 -26.07 -9.63
C ARG A 40 14.33 -26.14 -10.99
N LEU A 41 15.07 -26.65 -11.95
CA LEU A 41 14.54 -26.91 -13.27
C LEU A 41 13.61 -28.14 -13.16
N PRO A 42 12.38 -28.12 -13.72
CA PRO A 42 11.55 -29.33 -13.82
C PRO A 42 12.10 -30.37 -14.83
N VAL A 43 13.42 -30.29 -15.08
CA VAL A 43 14.36 -31.14 -15.79
C VAL A 43 14.76 -32.45 -15.08
N ALA A 44 14.45 -33.65 -15.58
CA ALA A 44 15.19 -34.89 -15.27
C ALA A 44 15.65 -35.06 -13.78
N GLY A 45 14.69 -35.20 -12.85
CA GLY A 45 14.99 -35.38 -11.42
C GLY A 45 15.16 -34.09 -10.61
N GLY A 46 15.01 -32.91 -11.24
CA GLY A 46 15.03 -31.63 -10.55
C GLY A 46 16.43 -31.02 -10.46
N VAL A 47 17.11 -30.92 -11.61
CA VAL A 47 18.44 -30.32 -11.73
C VAL A 47 18.42 -28.88 -11.19
N GLN A 48 19.37 -28.56 -10.32
CA GLN A 48 19.50 -27.22 -9.75
C GLN A 48 20.52 -26.42 -10.55
N VAL A 49 20.10 -25.28 -11.09
CA VAL A 49 20.98 -24.42 -11.89
C VAL A 49 21.03 -23.02 -11.32
N ARG A 50 22.23 -22.41 -11.31
CA ARG A 50 22.43 -21.04 -10.85
C ARG A 50 21.82 -20.05 -11.84
N VAL A 51 21.18 -19.00 -11.33
CA VAL A 51 20.50 -18.00 -12.16
C VAL A 51 21.45 -17.24 -13.10
N VAL A 52 22.68 -16.95 -12.65
CA VAL A 52 23.62 -16.12 -13.43
C VAL A 52 24.10 -16.78 -14.73
N PRO A 53 24.62 -18.02 -14.73
CA PRO A 53 24.95 -18.71 -15.98
C PRO A 53 23.77 -18.83 -16.95
N LEU A 54 22.55 -19.00 -16.43
CA LEU A 54 21.34 -19.04 -17.23
C LEU A 54 21.05 -17.70 -17.90
N LEU A 55 21.14 -16.61 -17.15
CA LEU A 55 21.01 -15.24 -17.65
C LEU A 55 22.09 -14.95 -18.71
N MET A 56 23.34 -15.40 -18.48
CA MET A 56 24.45 -15.26 -19.43
C MET A 56 24.17 -15.99 -20.73
N LEU A 57 23.69 -17.23 -20.64
CA LEU A 57 23.30 -18.00 -21.80
C LEU A 57 22.16 -17.32 -22.55
N ALA A 58 21.08 -16.96 -21.86
CA ALA A 58 19.88 -16.36 -22.45
C ALA A 58 20.12 -15.02 -23.15
N THR A 59 21.13 -14.27 -22.72
CA THR A 59 21.48 -12.95 -23.29
C THR A 59 22.62 -13.00 -24.32
N SER A 60 23.35 -14.12 -24.39
CA SER A 60 24.40 -14.35 -25.40
C SER A 60 23.82 -14.44 -26.82
N ALA A 61 24.63 -14.19 -27.86
CA ALA A 61 24.16 -14.29 -29.25
C ALA A 61 23.59 -15.70 -29.60
N PRO A 62 24.24 -16.82 -29.25
CA PRO A 62 23.67 -18.15 -29.50
C PRO A 62 22.36 -18.41 -28.72
N GLY A 63 22.27 -17.92 -27.48
CA GLY A 63 21.06 -18.06 -26.68
C GLY A 63 19.91 -17.21 -27.20
N ARG A 64 20.16 -15.94 -27.57
CA ARG A 64 19.15 -15.07 -28.19
C ARG A 64 18.65 -15.64 -29.50
N TRP A 65 19.54 -16.15 -30.35
CA TRP A 65 19.16 -16.83 -31.59
C TRP A 65 18.26 -18.05 -31.34
N LEU A 66 18.58 -18.87 -30.34
CA LEU A 66 17.77 -20.03 -29.96
C LEU A 66 16.38 -19.64 -29.43
N LEU A 67 16.30 -18.51 -28.72
CA LEU A 67 15.07 -18.00 -28.12
C LEU A 67 14.26 -17.12 -29.07
N ASP A 68 14.80 -16.74 -30.22
CA ASP A 68 14.12 -15.86 -31.15
C ASP A 68 12.84 -16.52 -31.68
N ARG A 69 11.75 -15.74 -31.66
CA ARG A 69 10.39 -16.16 -32.04
C ARG A 69 9.82 -17.33 -31.24
N GLN A 70 10.39 -17.66 -30.08
CA GLN A 70 9.83 -18.66 -29.19
C GLN A 70 8.65 -18.07 -28.41
N ALA A 71 7.57 -18.84 -28.30
CA ALA A 71 6.37 -18.45 -27.57
C ALA A 71 6.00 -19.53 -26.55
N PHE A 72 5.54 -19.10 -25.38
CA PHE A 72 5.23 -19.97 -24.26
C PHE A 72 3.94 -19.51 -23.60
N ASN A 73 2.99 -20.43 -23.44
CA ASN A 73 1.79 -20.17 -22.66
C ASN A 73 2.11 -20.54 -21.22
N LEU A 74 2.26 -19.54 -20.35
CA LEU A 74 2.42 -19.76 -18.92
C LEU A 74 1.08 -19.63 -18.20
N HIS A 75 1.04 -20.13 -16.97
CA HIS A 75 -0.08 -19.88 -16.04
C HIS A 75 -0.29 -18.40 -15.70
N TYR A 76 0.53 -17.46 -16.19
CA TYR A 76 0.42 -16.03 -15.89
C TYR A 76 0.34 -15.14 -17.14
N GLY A 77 0.17 -15.75 -18.34
CA GLY A 77 0.09 -15.05 -19.62
C GLY A 77 0.95 -15.67 -20.72
N ASP A 78 0.82 -15.14 -21.93
CA ASP A 78 1.53 -15.63 -23.11
C ASP A 78 2.84 -14.85 -23.31
N ILE A 79 3.97 -15.53 -23.14
CA ILE A 79 5.30 -14.93 -23.25
C ILE A 79 5.88 -15.19 -24.64
N GLN A 80 6.28 -14.14 -25.32
CA GLN A 80 6.98 -14.16 -26.60
C GLN A 80 8.41 -13.64 -26.40
N LEU A 81 9.39 -14.45 -26.81
CA LEU A 81 10.80 -14.10 -26.79
C LEU A 81 11.26 -13.71 -28.20
N SER A 82 12.17 -12.74 -28.25
CA SER A 82 12.77 -12.29 -29.52
C SER A 82 14.16 -11.71 -29.30
N ASP A 83 14.96 -11.76 -30.36
CA ASP A 83 16.25 -11.11 -30.42
C ASP A 83 16.14 -9.68 -30.97
N GLU A 84 16.44 -8.68 -30.13
CA GLU A 84 16.59 -7.28 -30.56
C GLU A 84 17.85 -6.65 -29.96
N ASN A 85 19.02 -7.18 -30.35
CA ASN A 85 20.30 -6.73 -29.81
C ASN A 85 20.34 -6.79 -28.27
N GLY A 86 19.58 -7.74 -27.72
CA GLY A 86 19.22 -7.92 -26.32
C GLY A 86 18.10 -8.95 -26.24
N LEU A 87 17.93 -9.60 -25.09
CA LEU A 87 16.83 -10.52 -24.87
C LEU A 87 15.58 -9.70 -24.59
N ARG A 88 14.58 -9.82 -25.45
CA ARG A 88 13.27 -9.20 -25.25
C ARG A 88 12.22 -10.26 -24.95
N ALA A 89 11.46 -10.02 -23.89
CA ALA A 89 10.31 -10.82 -23.49
C ALA A 89 9.06 -9.94 -23.46
N ARG A 90 8.06 -10.31 -24.26
CA ARG A 90 6.75 -9.67 -24.27
C ARG A 90 5.74 -10.62 -23.69
N CYS A 91 5.06 -10.20 -22.65
CA CYS A 91 3.94 -10.93 -22.08
C CYS A 91 2.64 -10.23 -22.52
N LYS A 92 1.79 -10.95 -23.23
CA LYS A 92 0.44 -10.51 -23.63
C LYS A 92 -0.58 -11.09 -22.66
N HIS A 93 -1.54 -10.27 -22.24
CA HIS A 93 -2.57 -10.65 -21.27
C HIS A 93 -1.97 -11.23 -19.98
N CYS A 94 -0.97 -10.56 -19.41
CA CYS A 94 -0.36 -11.02 -18.18
C CYS A 94 -1.34 -10.87 -17.04
N TRP A 95 -1.45 -11.86 -16.16
CA TRP A 95 -2.18 -11.68 -14.91
C TRP A 95 -1.28 -11.91 -13.72
N ILE A 96 -1.43 -11.03 -12.73
CA ILE A 96 -0.69 -11.11 -11.47
C ILE A 96 -1.69 -11.40 -10.36
N GLU A 97 -1.46 -12.49 -9.63
CA GLU A 97 -2.17 -12.77 -8.40
C GLU A 97 -1.62 -11.88 -7.29
N ALA A 98 -2.21 -10.70 -7.16
CA ALA A 98 -1.97 -9.80 -6.05
C ALA A 98 -3.22 -9.79 -5.16
N LYS A 99 -3.36 -10.81 -4.30
CA LYS A 99 -4.46 -10.89 -3.30
C LYS A 99 -4.59 -9.63 -2.44
N SER A 100 -3.49 -8.90 -2.32
CA SER A 100 -3.43 -7.66 -1.59
C SER A 100 -3.98 -6.46 -2.39
N VAL A 101 -4.21 -6.57 -3.70
CA VAL A 101 -4.76 -5.54 -4.60
C VAL A 101 -6.18 -5.91 -5.04
N SER A 102 -6.44 -7.17 -5.36
CA SER A 102 -7.77 -7.62 -5.80
C SER A 102 -7.92 -9.11 -5.51
N ASP A 103 -9.15 -9.55 -5.26
CA ASP A 103 -9.50 -10.97 -5.20
C ASP A 103 -9.46 -11.62 -6.59
N GLN A 104 -9.52 -10.79 -7.65
CA GLN A 104 -9.33 -11.21 -9.03
C GLN A 104 -7.90 -10.92 -9.49
N PRO A 105 -7.31 -11.77 -10.35
CA PRO A 105 -6.00 -11.51 -10.93
C PRO A 105 -5.96 -10.16 -11.66
N VAL A 106 -4.93 -9.36 -11.40
CA VAL A 106 -4.74 -8.07 -12.08
C VAL A 106 -4.26 -8.33 -13.49
N VAL A 107 -5.12 -8.13 -14.47
CA VAL A 107 -4.78 -8.27 -15.89
C VAL A 107 -4.07 -7.02 -16.40
N ILE A 108 -2.86 -7.20 -16.92
CA ILE A 108 -2.05 -6.17 -17.56
C ILE A 108 -2.00 -6.50 -19.06
N PRO A 109 -2.39 -5.56 -19.94
CA PRO A 109 -2.59 -5.85 -21.37
C PRO A 109 -1.30 -6.30 -22.04
N MET A 110 -0.20 -5.58 -21.79
CA MET A 110 1.13 -5.94 -22.26
C MET A 110 2.19 -5.48 -21.27
N VAL A 111 3.13 -6.39 -20.99
CA VAL A 111 4.37 -6.12 -20.26
C VAL A 111 5.53 -6.50 -21.17
N GLU A 112 6.48 -5.60 -21.34
CA GLU A 112 7.71 -5.86 -22.08
C GLU A 112 8.90 -5.71 -21.16
N LEU A 113 9.73 -6.76 -21.09
CA LEU A 113 11.05 -6.71 -20.48
C LEU A 113 12.10 -6.84 -21.57
N TRP A 114 12.99 -5.87 -21.65
CA TRP A 114 14.18 -5.96 -22.48
C TRP A 114 15.40 -5.91 -21.58
N LEU A 115 16.37 -6.80 -21.81
CA LEU A 115 17.61 -6.81 -21.06
C LEU A 115 18.78 -7.29 -21.90
N ARG A 116 19.94 -6.72 -21.62
CA ARG A 116 21.21 -7.06 -22.23
C ARG A 116 22.27 -7.15 -21.15
N MET A 117 23.19 -8.10 -21.35
CA MET A 117 24.30 -8.30 -20.43
C MET A 117 25.62 -8.19 -21.16
N GLU A 118 26.54 -7.48 -20.54
CA GLU A 118 27.91 -7.27 -20.99
C GLU A 118 28.83 -7.63 -19.82
N GLN A 119 29.52 -8.78 -19.94
CA GLN A 119 30.34 -9.34 -18.87
C GLN A 119 29.52 -9.57 -17.58
N GLN A 120 29.75 -8.75 -16.54
CA GLN A 120 29.04 -8.79 -15.25
C GLN A 120 28.05 -7.63 -15.08
N HIS A 121 27.80 -6.86 -16.14
CA HIS A 121 26.90 -5.73 -16.12
C HIS A 121 25.62 -6.04 -16.88
N ILE A 122 24.48 -5.86 -16.21
CA ILE A 122 23.16 -5.96 -16.83
C ILE A 122 22.57 -4.57 -16.97
N HIS A 123 21.93 -4.30 -18.10
CA HIS A 123 21.10 -3.13 -18.31
C HIS A 123 19.83 -3.55 -19.05
N GLY A 124 18.75 -2.84 -18.81
CA GLY A 124 17.47 -3.19 -19.39
C GLY A 124 16.37 -2.22 -18.98
N TYR A 125 15.17 -2.54 -19.40
CA TYR A 125 13.97 -1.86 -18.96
C TYR A 125 12.80 -2.81 -18.84
N LEU A 126 11.86 -2.45 -17.98
CA LEU A 126 10.52 -3.00 -17.90
C LEU A 126 9.55 -1.92 -18.34
N SER A 127 8.68 -2.21 -19.30
CA SER A 127 7.62 -1.29 -19.72
C SER A 127 6.26 -1.96 -19.68
N VAL A 128 5.24 -1.14 -19.41
CA VAL A 128 3.84 -1.58 -19.36
C VAL A 128 3.04 -0.72 -20.31
N GLY A 129 2.27 -1.34 -21.20
CA GLY A 129 1.55 -0.68 -22.28
C GLY A 129 1.76 -1.39 -23.61
N ASP A 130 0.90 -1.10 -24.58
CA ASP A 130 0.91 -1.74 -25.90
C ASP A 130 1.77 -0.94 -26.90
N THR A 131 1.16 -0.12 -27.75
CA THR A 131 1.88 0.69 -28.75
C THR A 131 2.67 1.85 -28.17
N GLN A 132 2.22 2.41 -27.05
CA GLN A 132 2.96 3.38 -26.25
C GLN A 132 3.01 2.90 -24.79
N PRO A 133 4.18 2.91 -24.14
CA PRO A 133 4.29 2.50 -22.76
C PRO A 133 3.60 3.53 -21.86
N LEU A 134 2.66 3.07 -21.03
CA LEU A 134 2.08 3.84 -19.93
C LEU A 134 3.18 4.30 -18.98
N PHE A 135 4.13 3.40 -18.69
CA PHE A 135 5.32 3.71 -17.94
C PHE A 135 6.45 2.74 -18.28
N LYS A 136 7.68 3.19 -18.01
CA LYS A 136 8.91 2.46 -18.27
C LYS A 136 9.82 2.61 -17.06
N ILE A 137 10.39 1.51 -16.59
CA ILE A 137 11.37 1.46 -15.51
C ILE A 137 12.67 0.99 -16.12
N ASP A 138 13.66 1.88 -16.19
CA ASP A 138 15.00 1.54 -16.62
C ASP A 138 15.78 0.97 -15.44
N PHE A 139 16.59 -0.06 -15.68
CA PHE A 139 17.45 -0.64 -14.65
C PHE A 139 18.82 -0.96 -15.20
N SER A 140 19.81 -0.89 -14.31
CA SER A 140 21.18 -1.32 -14.60
C SER A 140 21.86 -1.79 -13.34
N GLY A 141 22.89 -2.60 -13.46
CA GLY A 141 23.59 -3.08 -12.29
C GLY A 141 24.62 -4.15 -12.55
N LYS A 142 25.08 -4.75 -11.45
CA LYS A 142 26.11 -5.80 -11.47
C LYS A 142 25.50 -7.14 -11.07
N VAL A 143 25.94 -8.16 -11.77
CA VAL A 143 25.60 -9.56 -11.54
C VAL A 143 26.86 -10.29 -11.09
N SER A 144 26.81 -10.93 -9.93
CA SER A 144 27.84 -11.83 -9.43
C SER A 144 27.26 -13.22 -9.22
N MET A 145 28.11 -14.24 -9.13
CA MET A 145 27.67 -15.62 -8.92
C MET A 145 26.78 -15.84 -7.67
N ARG A 146 26.78 -14.91 -6.71
CA ARG A 146 26.02 -14.99 -5.45
C ARG A 146 24.96 -13.92 -5.29
N SER A 147 24.98 -12.87 -6.12
CA SER A 147 24.08 -11.73 -5.92
C SER A 147 23.83 -10.94 -7.19
N LEU A 148 22.66 -10.33 -7.24
CA LEU A 148 22.26 -9.32 -8.21
C LEU A 148 22.09 -8.01 -7.46
N LYS A 149 22.75 -6.95 -7.93
CA LYS A 149 22.53 -5.59 -7.44
C LYS A 149 22.13 -4.71 -8.62
N LEU A 150 20.87 -4.32 -8.65
CA LEU A 150 20.32 -3.38 -9.62
C LEU A 150 20.07 -2.02 -8.97
N THR A 151 20.29 -0.98 -9.75
CA THR A 151 19.68 0.33 -9.59
C THR A 151 18.58 0.46 -10.62
N TRP A 152 17.44 1.02 -10.23
CA TRP A 152 16.29 1.23 -11.11
C TRP A 152 15.81 2.67 -11.03
N VAL A 153 15.24 3.16 -12.12
CA VAL A 153 14.70 4.50 -12.27
C VAL A 153 13.37 4.43 -13.01
N LEU A 154 12.32 4.91 -12.35
CA LEU A 154 11.08 5.34 -12.96
C LEU A 154 11.23 6.84 -13.30
N PRO A 155 11.32 7.22 -14.59
CA PRO A 155 11.36 8.61 -14.99
C PRO A 155 10.04 9.30 -14.62
N GLN A 156 9.99 10.62 -14.76
CA GLN A 156 8.79 11.39 -14.47
C GLN A 156 7.60 10.85 -15.30
N THR A 157 6.68 10.18 -14.62
CA THR A 157 5.57 9.46 -15.23
C THR A 157 4.25 10.03 -14.74
N PRO A 158 3.29 10.34 -15.62
CA PRO A 158 1.97 10.81 -15.20
C PRO A 158 1.29 9.82 -14.24
N LEU A 159 0.72 10.31 -13.15
CA LEU A 159 0.04 9.46 -12.16
C LEU A 159 -1.13 8.67 -12.77
N GLN A 160 -1.88 9.29 -13.69
CA GLN A 160 -2.96 8.62 -14.42
C GLN A 160 -2.45 7.39 -15.18
N ALA A 161 -1.26 7.46 -15.78
CA ALA A 161 -0.68 6.35 -16.53
C ALA A 161 -0.30 5.18 -15.60
N LEU A 162 0.22 5.49 -14.41
CA LEU A 162 0.51 4.48 -13.37
C LEU A 162 -0.74 3.79 -12.84
N LEU A 163 -1.87 4.49 -12.77
CA LEU A 163 -3.15 3.97 -12.27
C LEU A 163 -3.96 3.21 -13.32
N THR A 164 -3.67 3.41 -14.61
CA THR A 164 -4.42 2.81 -15.73
C THR A 164 -4.60 1.28 -15.60
N PRO A 165 -3.57 0.47 -15.26
CA PRO A 165 -3.74 -0.97 -15.10
C PRO A 165 -4.72 -1.38 -13.99
N LEU A 166 -4.98 -0.48 -13.02
CA LEU A 166 -5.84 -0.74 -11.87
C LEU A 166 -7.30 -0.30 -12.09
N GLN A 167 -7.59 0.46 -13.15
CA GLN A 167 -8.94 0.98 -13.42
C GLN A 167 -9.97 -0.12 -13.63
N ALA A 168 -9.58 -1.25 -14.23
CA ALA A 168 -10.46 -2.40 -14.43
C ALA A 168 -10.89 -3.06 -13.10
N HIS A 169 -10.15 -2.81 -12.01
CA HIS A 169 -10.34 -3.46 -10.71
C HIS A 169 -11.00 -2.55 -9.67
N SER A 170 -11.17 -1.26 -9.97
CA SER A 170 -11.78 -0.30 -9.06
C SER A 170 -12.55 0.78 -9.83
N PRO A 171 -13.88 0.92 -9.59
CA PRO A 171 -14.64 2.03 -10.16
C PRO A 171 -14.11 3.38 -9.66
N VAL A 172 -13.65 3.47 -8.41
CA VAL A 172 -13.05 4.69 -7.85
C VAL A 172 -11.79 5.07 -8.63
N ILE A 173 -10.87 4.14 -8.89
CA ILE A 173 -9.64 4.44 -9.65
C ILE A 173 -9.96 4.79 -11.11
N ARG A 174 -10.99 4.16 -11.70
CA ARG A 174 -11.46 4.46 -13.06
C ARG A 174 -12.03 5.86 -13.18
N ASP A 175 -12.87 6.27 -12.22
CA ASP A 175 -13.62 7.52 -12.27
C ASP A 175 -12.77 8.72 -11.78
N ALA A 176 -11.68 8.44 -11.05
CA ALA A 176 -10.72 9.47 -10.63
C ALA A 176 -9.95 10.06 -11.82
N ILE A 177 -9.98 11.40 -11.90
CA ILE A 177 -9.11 12.20 -12.77
C ILE A 177 -7.93 12.65 -11.93
N VAL A 178 -6.76 12.04 -12.18
CA VAL A 178 -5.54 12.27 -11.39
C VAL A 178 -4.51 13.03 -12.24
N SER A 179 -4.15 14.22 -11.77
CA SER A 179 -3.08 15.03 -12.35
C SER A 179 -1.82 14.97 -11.49
N GLY A 180 -0.68 15.24 -12.11
CA GLY A 180 0.62 15.13 -11.49
C GLY A 180 1.50 14.05 -12.09
N SER A 181 2.71 13.95 -11.57
CA SER A 181 3.65 12.92 -11.97
C SER A 181 4.44 12.36 -10.80
N LEU A 182 4.84 11.10 -10.94
CA LEU A 182 5.72 10.40 -10.01
C LEU A 182 6.99 10.01 -10.77
N SER A 183 8.13 10.35 -10.19
CA SER A 183 9.40 9.71 -10.50
C SER A 183 9.85 8.93 -9.29
N ALA A 184 10.61 7.86 -9.48
CA ALA A 184 11.19 7.13 -8.37
C ALA A 184 12.51 6.51 -8.78
N SER A 185 13.43 6.38 -7.84
CA SER A 185 14.66 5.62 -8.06
C SER A 185 14.96 4.76 -6.87
N GLY A 186 15.70 3.68 -7.06
CA GLY A 186 16.00 2.79 -5.97
C GLY A 186 16.99 1.70 -6.30
N THR A 187 17.13 0.80 -5.35
CA THR A 187 18.00 -0.37 -5.47
C THR A 187 17.19 -1.64 -5.31
N LEU A 188 17.62 -2.69 -5.98
CA LEU A 188 17.13 -4.05 -5.80
C LEU A 188 18.34 -4.97 -5.59
N ARG A 189 18.31 -5.73 -4.50
CA ARG A 189 19.35 -6.67 -4.12
C ARG A 189 18.76 -8.05 -3.92
N TRP A 190 19.24 -8.98 -4.73
CA TRP A 190 18.84 -10.38 -4.69
C TRP A 190 20.06 -11.26 -4.38
N PRO A 191 19.94 -12.38 -3.64
CA PRO A 191 18.73 -13.04 -3.10
C PRO A 191 18.23 -12.51 -1.74
N LYS A 192 18.87 -11.49 -1.18
CA LYS A 192 18.48 -10.91 0.12
C LYS A 192 17.07 -10.31 0.16
N LYS A 193 16.42 -10.13 -1.01
CA LYS A 193 15.10 -9.48 -1.17
C LYS A 193 15.06 -8.08 -0.57
N GLU A 194 16.20 -7.42 -0.54
CA GLU A 194 16.35 -6.04 -0.10
C GLU A 194 16.01 -5.14 -1.29
N TRP A 195 15.09 -4.21 -1.09
CA TRP A 195 14.74 -3.23 -2.10
C TRP A 195 14.49 -1.89 -1.44
N SER A 196 14.76 -0.82 -2.18
CA SER A 196 14.49 0.54 -1.76
C SER A 196 13.80 1.29 -2.89
N ALA A 197 12.96 2.25 -2.53
CA ALA A 197 12.54 3.31 -3.42
C ALA A 197 12.73 4.68 -2.76
N GLN A 198 12.96 5.67 -3.60
CA GLN A 198 12.93 7.08 -3.26
C GLN A 198 11.96 7.74 -4.24
N PRO A 199 10.66 7.79 -3.90
CA PRO A 199 9.67 8.44 -4.73
C PRO A 199 9.80 9.96 -4.62
N HIS A 200 9.57 10.63 -5.73
CA HIS A 200 9.42 12.07 -5.83
C HIS A 200 8.12 12.36 -6.58
N LEU A 201 7.15 12.92 -5.85
CA LEU A 201 5.85 13.28 -6.37
C LEU A 201 5.85 14.76 -6.76
N ASN A 202 5.59 15.05 -8.03
CA ASN A 202 5.40 16.40 -8.52
C ASN A 202 3.90 16.68 -8.65
N ALA A 203 3.37 17.48 -7.73
CA ALA A 203 2.01 18.01 -7.66
C ALA A 203 0.92 16.97 -7.94
N MET A 204 0.33 16.37 -6.91
CA MET A 204 -0.82 15.47 -7.07
C MET A 204 -2.12 16.20 -6.79
N ALA A 205 -3.05 16.15 -7.75
CA ALA A 205 -4.43 16.57 -7.54
C ALA A 205 -5.40 15.54 -8.11
N VAL A 206 -6.54 15.37 -7.44
CA VAL A 206 -7.55 14.37 -7.77
C VAL A 206 -8.90 15.07 -7.87
N SER A 207 -9.67 14.71 -8.89
CA SER A 207 -11.06 15.16 -9.10
C SER A 207 -11.89 14.03 -9.70
N GLY A 208 -13.20 14.25 -9.89
CA GLY A 208 -14.10 13.29 -10.54
C GLY A 208 -14.75 12.27 -9.59
N LEU A 209 -14.24 12.12 -8.36
CA LEU A 209 -14.88 11.23 -7.38
C LEU A 209 -16.12 11.87 -6.76
N ASN A 210 -17.11 11.04 -6.45
CA ASN A 210 -18.28 11.48 -5.70
C ASN A 210 -17.93 11.65 -4.22
N ILE A 211 -17.80 12.90 -3.78
CA ILE A 211 -17.57 13.27 -2.37
C ILE A 211 -18.82 13.86 -1.70
N SER A 212 -20.00 13.70 -2.28
CA SER A 212 -21.24 14.31 -1.76
C SER A 212 -21.55 13.91 -0.32
N ALA A 213 -21.15 12.70 0.09
CA ALA A 213 -21.28 12.23 1.46
C ALA A 213 -20.55 13.13 2.49
N ALA A 214 -19.49 13.83 2.08
CA ALA A 214 -18.71 14.71 2.94
C ALA A 214 -18.99 16.21 2.72
N THR A 215 -19.69 16.57 1.64
CA THR A 215 -19.90 17.98 1.25
C THR A 215 -21.36 18.43 1.25
N THR A 216 -22.32 17.51 1.21
CA THR A 216 -23.75 17.83 1.14
C THR A 216 -24.35 17.83 2.55
N LEU A 217 -24.90 18.97 2.97
CA LEU A 217 -25.56 19.12 4.27
C LEU A 217 -27.06 18.76 4.17
N PRO A 218 -27.66 18.12 5.19
CA PRO A 218 -26.99 17.56 6.38
C PRO A 218 -26.19 16.31 6.03
N ILE A 219 -25.03 16.15 6.65
CA ILE A 219 -24.16 15.00 6.42
C ILE A 219 -24.80 13.77 7.03
N GLN A 220 -25.05 12.77 6.20
CA GLN A 220 -25.60 11.49 6.61
C GLN A 220 -24.47 10.47 6.68
N TYR A 221 -24.17 10.01 7.89
CA TYR A 221 -23.22 8.92 8.13
C TYR A 221 -23.89 7.90 9.05
N ASP A 222 -23.99 6.67 8.57
CA ASP A 222 -24.49 5.56 9.36
C ASP A 222 -23.30 4.83 9.99
N CYS A 223 -23.26 4.82 11.31
CA CYS A 223 -22.18 4.17 12.05
C CYS A 223 -22.22 2.66 11.79
N PRO A 224 -21.19 2.05 11.17
CA PRO A 224 -21.22 0.63 10.89
C PRO A 224 -21.30 -0.16 12.20
N LEU A 225 -22.42 -0.86 12.41
CA LEU A 225 -22.66 -1.72 13.56
C LEU A 225 -21.76 -2.94 13.45
N LEU A 226 -20.65 -2.94 14.19
CA LEU A 226 -19.73 -4.08 14.29
C LEU A 226 -20.17 -5.10 15.35
N ASP A 227 -21.20 -4.77 16.15
CA ASP A 227 -21.72 -5.62 17.21
C ASP A 227 -23.26 -5.48 17.28
N GLU A 228 -23.97 -6.58 17.56
CA GLU A 228 -25.44 -6.61 17.66
C GLU A 228 -25.95 -5.88 18.93
N HIS A 229 -25.05 -5.59 19.87
CA HIS A 229 -25.34 -4.85 21.08
C HIS A 229 -25.47 -3.35 20.77
N LYS A 230 -26.71 -2.89 20.59
CA LYS A 230 -27.02 -1.45 20.54
C LYS A 230 -26.67 -0.79 21.87
N HIS A 231 -25.69 0.11 21.87
CA HIS A 231 -25.51 1.03 22.99
C HIS A 231 -26.58 2.13 22.94
N PRO A 232 -26.95 2.69 24.10
CA PRO A 232 -28.01 3.70 24.17
C PRO A 232 -27.61 5.05 23.56
N GLU A 233 -26.31 5.33 23.41
CA GLU A 233 -25.81 6.61 22.94
C GLU A 233 -25.83 6.63 21.41
N ASN A 234 -26.83 7.30 20.83
CA ASN A 234 -26.91 7.51 19.39
C ASN A 234 -25.83 8.49 18.93
N MET A 235 -25.28 8.25 17.74
CA MET A 235 -24.44 9.23 17.08
C MET A 235 -25.22 10.54 16.89
N GLN A 236 -24.62 11.65 17.35
CA GLN A 236 -25.11 12.99 17.09
C GLN A 236 -23.99 13.80 16.45
N TRP A 237 -24.31 14.46 15.34
CA TRP A 237 -23.37 15.39 14.73
C TRP A 237 -23.17 16.61 15.62
N VAL A 238 -21.92 16.99 15.84
CA VAL A 238 -21.56 18.21 16.57
C VAL A 238 -20.64 19.07 15.71
N SER A 239 -20.88 20.39 15.71
CA SER A 239 -20.00 21.34 15.01
C SER A 239 -18.61 21.39 15.65
N TYR A 240 -17.64 21.92 14.92
CA TYR A 240 -16.26 22.02 15.37
C TYR A 240 -16.12 22.74 16.72
N GLU A 241 -16.91 23.79 16.96
CA GLU A 241 -16.89 24.52 18.25
C GLU A 241 -17.37 23.64 19.40
N LYS A 242 -18.33 22.74 19.13
CA LYS A 242 -18.89 21.80 20.12
C LYS A 242 -18.01 20.59 20.36
N LEU A 243 -16.97 20.37 19.56
CA LEU A 243 -15.90 19.40 19.86
C LEU A 243 -14.97 19.88 20.99
N GLY A 244 -15.04 21.17 21.34
CA GLY A 244 -14.24 21.76 22.40
C GLY A 244 -12.80 22.05 22.01
N ARG A 245 -12.04 22.56 22.97
CA ARG A 245 -10.66 23.00 22.75
C ARG A 245 -9.67 21.83 22.66
N TRP A 246 -9.90 20.76 23.42
CA TRP A 246 -8.86 19.77 23.70
C TRP A 246 -8.90 18.59 22.75
N LEU A 247 -10.09 18.10 22.40
CA LEU A 247 -10.22 16.89 21.58
C LEU A 247 -9.66 17.06 20.16
N PRO A 248 -9.94 18.15 19.41
CA PRO A 248 -9.31 18.37 18.10
C PRO A 248 -7.78 18.41 18.16
N VAL A 249 -7.22 19.04 19.21
CA VAL A 249 -5.77 19.13 19.40
C VAL A 249 -5.16 17.78 19.74
N ALA A 250 -5.80 17.04 20.65
CA ALA A 250 -5.36 15.70 21.04
C ALA A 250 -5.39 14.73 19.86
N ALA A 251 -6.44 14.78 19.02
CA ALA A 251 -6.57 13.95 17.83
C ALA A 251 -5.46 14.23 16.80
N ILE A 252 -5.17 15.50 16.52
CA ILE A 252 -4.04 15.89 15.66
C ILE A 252 -2.73 15.30 16.22
N ILE A 253 -2.44 15.49 17.51
CA ILE A 253 -1.19 14.98 18.12
C ILE A 253 -1.10 13.45 18.06
N ALA A 254 -2.22 12.77 18.34
CA ALA A 254 -2.26 11.32 18.46
C ALA A 254 -2.11 10.62 17.11
N GLU A 255 -2.80 11.13 16.08
CA GLU A 255 -2.99 10.45 14.80
C GLU A 255 -2.17 11.06 13.67
N ASP A 256 -1.99 12.39 13.65
CA ASP A 256 -1.44 13.09 12.50
C ASP A 256 -0.84 14.47 12.88
N ALA A 257 0.35 14.45 13.48
CA ALA A 257 0.97 15.67 14.02
C ALA A 257 1.24 16.75 12.95
N GLU A 258 1.38 16.36 11.69
CA GLU A 258 1.59 17.24 10.54
C GLU A 258 0.30 17.53 9.76
N PHE A 259 -0.87 17.20 10.32
CA PHE A 259 -2.18 17.31 9.67
C PHE A 259 -2.39 18.63 8.93
N LYS A 260 -1.94 19.75 9.50
CA LYS A 260 -2.13 21.09 8.92
C LYS A 260 -1.15 21.42 7.79
N HIS A 261 -0.08 20.65 7.61
CA HIS A 261 1.03 20.97 6.71
C HIS A 261 1.13 20.06 5.48
N HIS A 262 0.30 19.04 5.37
CA HIS A 262 0.29 18.13 4.22
C HIS A 262 -1.06 18.12 3.46
N PRO A 263 -1.08 17.76 2.17
CA PRO A 263 -2.30 17.72 1.35
C PRO A 263 -3.00 16.35 1.42
N GLY A 264 -3.27 15.86 2.64
CA GLY A 264 -3.87 14.53 2.85
C GLY A 264 -2.96 13.31 2.71
N TYR A 265 -1.68 13.48 2.35
CA TYR A 265 -0.70 12.38 2.28
C TYR A 265 0.69 12.83 2.74
N VAL A 266 1.51 11.87 3.18
CA VAL A 266 2.91 12.11 3.58
C VAL A 266 3.87 11.30 2.71
N MET A 267 4.89 11.95 2.14
CA MET A 267 5.89 11.29 1.27
C MET A 267 6.59 10.10 1.94
N ALA A 268 6.90 10.20 3.23
CA ALA A 268 7.52 9.11 3.98
C ALA A 268 6.63 7.85 4.05
N GLN A 269 5.29 8.02 4.04
CA GLN A 269 4.35 6.89 3.95
C GLN A 269 4.41 6.26 2.56
N MET A 270 4.40 7.08 1.50
CA MET A 270 4.54 6.59 0.11
C MET A 270 5.86 5.84 -0.10
N GLN A 271 6.96 6.33 0.48
CA GLN A 271 8.23 5.63 0.45
C GLN A 271 8.18 4.29 1.20
N HIS A 272 7.48 4.22 2.33
CA HIS A 272 7.32 2.97 3.07
C HIS A 272 6.50 1.94 2.27
N LEU A 273 5.46 2.40 1.58
CA LEU A 273 4.64 1.60 0.66
C LEU A 273 5.48 1.08 -0.53
N LEU A 274 6.38 1.91 -1.04
CA LEU A 274 7.31 1.61 -2.13
C LEU A 274 8.67 1.07 -1.63
N GLY A 275 8.78 0.54 -0.41
CA GLY A 275 9.92 -0.30 0.00
C GLY A 275 11.05 0.34 0.81
N LYS A 276 11.61 -0.45 1.75
CA LYS A 276 12.77 -0.10 2.58
C LYS A 276 13.75 -1.28 2.74
N GLU A 277 15.04 -0.94 2.82
CA GLU A 277 16.17 -1.82 3.17
C GLU A 277 16.28 -2.11 4.69
N SER A 278 15.56 -1.39 5.57
CA SER A 278 15.67 -1.54 7.03
C SER A 278 14.34 -1.42 7.78
N ALA A 279 14.00 -2.46 8.52
CA ALA A 279 12.79 -2.63 9.29
C ALA A 279 12.92 -2.11 10.74
N ASP A 280 13.27 -0.84 10.93
CA ASP A 280 13.50 -0.29 12.29
C ASP A 280 12.55 0.84 12.71
N LYS A 281 11.69 1.31 11.81
CA LYS A 281 10.56 2.16 12.18
C LYS A 281 9.31 1.65 11.47
N GLN A 282 8.40 1.11 12.27
CA GLN A 282 7.00 0.99 11.89
C GLN A 282 6.51 2.40 11.60
N VAL A 283 6.55 2.84 10.34
CA VAL A 283 5.89 4.07 9.91
C VAL A 283 4.42 3.70 9.77
N GLY A 284 3.78 3.51 10.92
CA GLY A 284 2.34 3.45 11.05
C GLY A 284 1.79 4.87 10.97
N GLY A 285 0.72 5.01 10.21
CA GLY A 285 -0.10 6.22 10.21
C GLY A 285 -0.61 6.49 8.80
N SER A 286 -1.89 6.21 8.57
CA SER A 286 -2.66 6.94 7.57
C SER A 286 -2.85 8.37 8.12
N THR A 287 -2.87 9.39 7.26
CA THR A 287 -3.26 10.74 7.69
C THR A 287 -4.71 10.78 8.19
N ILE A 288 -5.10 11.79 8.97
CA ILE A 288 -6.51 11.97 9.40
C ILE A 288 -7.44 11.97 8.19
N THR A 289 -7.05 12.64 7.10
CA THR A 289 -7.83 12.70 5.86
C THR A 289 -7.98 11.32 5.19
N GLN A 290 -6.93 10.50 5.16
CA GLN A 290 -7.03 9.12 4.67
C GLN A 290 -7.91 8.24 5.56
N GLN A 291 -7.87 8.45 6.88
CA GLN A 291 -8.75 7.74 7.80
C GLN A 291 -10.20 8.16 7.62
N LEU A 292 -10.46 9.45 7.42
CA LEU A 292 -11.79 9.95 7.05
C LEU A 292 -12.29 9.30 5.76
N ALA A 293 -11.44 9.28 4.72
CA ALA A 293 -11.77 8.62 3.46
C ALA A 293 -12.12 7.14 3.64
N LYS A 294 -11.37 6.43 4.50
CA LYS A 294 -11.63 5.05 4.88
C LYS A 294 -13.03 4.87 5.49
N TYR A 295 -13.42 5.74 6.42
CA TYR A 295 -14.72 5.65 7.09
C TYR A 295 -15.88 5.97 6.15
N MET A 296 -15.77 7.01 5.33
CA MET A 296 -16.89 7.49 4.54
C MET A 296 -17.07 6.82 3.17
N PHE A 297 -16.01 6.33 2.54
CA PHE A 297 -16.08 5.94 1.11
C PHE A 297 -15.60 4.53 0.80
N THR A 298 -14.61 3.99 1.52
CA THR A 298 -13.90 2.78 1.09
C THR A 298 -14.03 1.62 2.08
N ASN A 299 -14.98 1.63 3.01
CA ASN A 299 -15.13 0.65 4.08
C ASN A 299 -14.91 -0.81 3.59
N GLY A 300 -14.37 -1.71 4.44
CA GLY A 300 -14.11 -3.12 4.07
C GLY A 300 -12.72 -3.65 4.44
N GLU A 301 -12.24 -4.65 3.70
CA GLU A 301 -10.97 -5.32 3.99
C GLU A 301 -9.71 -4.49 3.71
N ARG A 302 -8.63 -4.79 4.42
CA ARG A 302 -7.38 -4.02 4.39
C ARG A 302 -6.52 -4.43 3.19
N THR A 303 -6.80 -3.86 2.02
CA THR A 303 -6.08 -4.11 0.75
C THR A 303 -5.32 -2.86 0.27
N TRP A 304 -4.31 -3.05 -0.59
CA TRP A 304 -3.59 -1.98 -1.30
C TRP A 304 -4.49 -1.21 -2.26
N LYS A 305 -5.44 -1.89 -2.92
CA LYS A 305 -6.46 -1.20 -3.73
C LYS A 305 -7.23 -0.21 -2.87
N ARG A 306 -7.77 -0.67 -1.73
CA ARG A 306 -8.46 0.22 -0.80
C ARG A 306 -7.55 1.37 -0.35
N LYS A 307 -6.27 1.08 -0.12
CA LYS A 307 -5.31 2.13 0.28
C LYS A 307 -5.08 3.20 -0.80
N ILE A 308 -5.11 2.80 -2.08
CA ILE A 308 -5.06 3.75 -3.22
C ILE A 308 -6.36 4.56 -3.26
N GLU A 309 -7.52 3.93 -3.12
CA GLU A 309 -8.82 4.62 -3.08
C GLU A 309 -8.88 5.63 -1.93
N GLU A 310 -8.45 5.25 -0.71
CA GLU A 310 -8.32 6.13 0.45
C GLU A 310 -7.45 7.37 0.12
N LEU A 311 -6.33 7.17 -0.58
CA LEU A 311 -5.45 8.27 -0.99
C LEU A 311 -6.12 9.19 -2.01
N LEU A 312 -6.80 8.63 -3.01
CA LEU A 312 -7.49 9.42 -4.05
C LEU A 312 -8.60 10.29 -3.44
N TYR A 313 -9.44 9.71 -2.59
CA TYR A 313 -10.45 10.45 -1.83
C TYR A 313 -9.81 11.49 -0.91
N ALA A 314 -8.74 11.15 -0.18
CA ALA A 314 -8.08 12.09 0.71
C ALA A 314 -7.57 13.33 -0.03
N VAL A 315 -6.93 13.17 -1.20
CA VAL A 315 -6.45 14.31 -2.00
C VAL A 315 -7.62 15.16 -2.49
N GLN A 316 -8.70 14.55 -2.96
CA GLN A 316 -9.86 15.31 -3.42
C GLN A 316 -10.57 16.04 -2.26
N LEU A 317 -10.70 15.42 -1.09
CA LEU A 317 -11.26 16.04 0.11
C LEU A 317 -10.45 17.28 0.53
N GLU A 318 -9.12 17.20 0.50
CA GLU A 318 -8.22 18.32 0.83
C GLU A 318 -8.33 19.50 -0.15
N SER A 319 -8.77 19.24 -1.37
CA SER A 319 -9.04 20.29 -2.35
C SER A 319 -10.42 20.94 -2.18
N ALA A 320 -11.38 20.22 -1.57
CA ALA A 320 -12.78 20.63 -1.47
C ALA A 320 -13.16 21.19 -0.09
N LEU A 321 -12.42 20.84 0.95
CA LEU A 321 -12.75 21.12 2.35
C LEU A 321 -11.59 21.79 3.07
N THR A 322 -11.90 22.62 4.08
CA THR A 322 -10.85 23.16 4.95
C THR A 322 -10.36 22.10 5.93
N LYS A 323 -9.17 22.30 6.52
CA LYS A 323 -8.65 21.44 7.59
C LYS A 323 -9.60 21.34 8.78
N THR A 324 -10.35 22.40 9.07
CA THR A 324 -11.35 22.43 10.14
C THR A 324 -12.52 21.50 9.80
N ASP A 325 -13.05 21.59 8.56
CA ASP A 325 -14.15 20.74 8.11
C ASP A 325 -13.74 19.26 8.10
N ILE A 326 -12.54 18.95 7.59
CA ILE A 326 -11.99 17.58 7.59
C ILE A 326 -11.88 17.04 9.02
N LEU A 327 -11.40 17.84 9.96
CA LEU A 327 -11.26 17.42 11.35
C LEU A 327 -12.61 17.26 12.06
N GLU A 328 -13.58 18.13 11.77
CA GLU A 328 -14.96 17.99 12.26
C GLU A 328 -15.59 16.69 11.73
N LEU A 329 -15.52 16.45 10.42
CA LEU A 329 -15.99 15.24 9.78
C LEU A 329 -15.36 13.99 10.41
N TYR A 330 -14.04 14.01 10.57
CA TYR A 330 -13.29 12.90 11.15
C TYR A 330 -13.74 12.61 12.58
N LEU A 331 -13.82 13.63 13.43
CA LEU A 331 -14.21 13.45 14.83
C LEU A 331 -15.68 13.09 15.00
N ASN A 332 -16.53 13.34 14.02
CA ASN A 332 -17.92 12.86 14.03
C ASN A 332 -18.06 11.43 13.48
N THR A 333 -17.11 10.91 12.69
CA THR A 333 -17.24 9.61 12.02
C THR A 333 -16.34 8.51 12.58
N VAL A 334 -15.26 8.88 13.28
CA VAL A 334 -14.26 7.95 13.79
C VAL A 334 -14.85 6.91 14.75
N ASP A 335 -14.44 5.66 14.57
CA ASP A 335 -14.76 4.54 15.47
C ASP A 335 -14.00 4.70 16.79
N LEU A 336 -14.76 4.79 17.89
CA LEU A 336 -14.26 4.93 19.25
C LEU A 336 -14.66 3.74 20.14
N GLY A 337 -15.25 2.68 19.59
CA GLY A 337 -15.61 1.46 20.30
C GLY A 337 -16.77 0.72 19.64
N PRO A 338 -17.19 -0.44 20.18
CA PRO A 338 -18.33 -1.18 19.65
C PRO A 338 -19.53 -0.25 19.49
N SER A 339 -20.05 -0.06 18.28
CA SER A 339 -21.19 0.84 18.00
C SER A 339 -21.06 2.28 18.53
N LEU A 340 -19.83 2.78 18.72
CA LEU A 340 -19.55 4.14 19.19
C LEU A 340 -18.80 4.93 18.11
N CYS A 341 -19.55 5.50 17.17
CA CYS A 341 -18.98 6.43 16.19
C CYS A 341 -19.12 7.88 16.65
N GLY A 342 -18.04 8.62 16.50
CA GLY A 342 -18.02 10.06 16.72
C GLY A 342 -17.82 10.48 18.18
N ALA A 343 -17.26 11.67 18.33
CA ALA A 343 -16.85 12.25 19.59
C ALA A 343 -18.02 12.42 20.57
N HIS A 344 -19.22 12.79 20.08
CA HIS A 344 -20.38 13.00 20.93
C HIS A 344 -20.79 11.71 21.64
N ALA A 345 -21.06 10.64 20.88
CA ALA A 345 -21.49 9.36 21.44
C ALA A 345 -20.44 8.81 22.40
N ALA A 346 -19.16 8.89 22.04
CA ALA A 346 -18.08 8.42 22.88
C ALA A 346 -17.91 9.24 24.17
N ALA A 347 -17.99 10.58 24.12
CA ALA A 347 -17.89 11.43 25.32
C ALA A 347 -19.03 11.15 26.31
N ARG A 348 -20.26 10.97 25.80
CA ARG A 348 -21.43 10.60 26.60
C ARG A 348 -21.29 9.19 27.19
N TYR A 349 -20.79 8.25 26.40
CA TYR A 349 -20.61 6.87 26.83
C TYR A 349 -19.53 6.73 27.91
N TYR A 350 -18.32 7.25 27.66
CA TYR A 350 -17.17 7.07 28.53
C TYR A 350 -17.17 7.97 29.77
N PHE A 351 -17.76 9.17 29.68
CA PHE A 351 -17.61 10.19 30.73
C PHE A 351 -18.93 10.85 31.15
N ASP A 352 -20.05 10.56 30.47
CA ASP A 352 -21.34 11.28 30.65
C ASP A 352 -21.22 12.80 30.41
N LEU A 353 -20.33 13.20 29.50
CA LEU A 353 -20.04 14.61 29.16
C LEU A 353 -20.34 14.88 27.69
N SER A 354 -20.56 16.15 27.34
CA SER A 354 -20.45 16.59 25.95
C SER A 354 -18.97 16.81 25.58
N PRO A 355 -18.57 16.70 24.29
CA PRO A 355 -17.17 16.82 23.89
C PRO A 355 -16.50 18.14 24.33
N ASP A 356 -17.25 19.25 24.33
CA ASP A 356 -16.77 20.57 24.77
C ASP A 356 -16.45 20.67 26.27
N LYS A 357 -16.89 19.68 27.06
CA LYS A 357 -16.66 19.60 28.51
C LYS A 357 -15.56 18.63 28.91
N LEU A 358 -14.98 17.90 27.96
CA LEU A 358 -13.85 17.03 28.24
C LEU A 358 -12.69 17.84 28.79
N ASN A 359 -12.07 17.36 29.87
CA ASN A 359 -10.79 17.91 30.32
C ASN A 359 -9.63 17.41 29.42
N PRO A 360 -8.42 17.99 29.52
CA PRO A 360 -7.31 17.57 28.67
C PRO A 360 -6.94 16.09 28.77
N MET A 361 -6.99 15.49 29.96
CA MET A 361 -6.69 14.06 30.16
C MET A 361 -7.73 13.17 29.46
N GLN A 362 -9.01 13.48 29.59
CA GLN A 362 -10.10 12.77 28.91
C GLN A 362 -10.00 12.88 27.39
N ALA A 363 -9.72 14.08 26.87
CA ALA A 363 -9.50 14.30 25.45
C ALA A 363 -8.27 13.54 24.92
N ALA A 364 -7.16 13.56 25.66
CA ALA A 364 -5.94 12.84 25.31
C ALA A 364 -6.15 11.32 25.31
N TRP A 365 -6.87 10.79 26.30
CA TRP A 365 -7.22 9.37 26.34
C TRP A 365 -8.13 8.99 25.16
N LEU A 366 -9.18 9.78 24.90
CA LEU A 366 -10.11 9.50 23.80
C LEU A 366 -9.42 9.52 22.44
N ALA A 367 -8.50 10.45 22.21
CA ALA A 367 -7.66 10.46 21.01
C ALA A 367 -6.69 9.27 20.97
N GLY A 368 -6.12 8.87 22.10
CA GLY A 368 -5.16 7.76 22.18
C GLY A 368 -5.76 6.39 21.84
N ILE A 369 -7.05 6.19 22.12
CA ILE A 369 -7.72 4.91 21.87
C ILE A 369 -8.07 4.69 20.39
N ILE A 370 -8.07 5.72 19.55
CA ILE A 370 -8.40 5.64 18.11
C ILE A 370 -7.57 4.57 17.39
N SER A 371 -6.32 4.38 17.82
CA SER A 371 -5.43 3.34 17.28
C SER A 371 -5.95 1.90 17.46
N ASN A 372 -6.73 1.63 18.51
CA ASN A 372 -7.35 0.33 18.78
C ASN A 372 -8.57 0.44 19.73
N PRO A 373 -9.70 0.97 19.22
CA PRO A 373 -10.81 1.42 20.05
C PRO A 373 -11.52 0.23 20.75
N HIS A 374 -11.73 -0.87 20.04
CA HIS A 374 -12.37 -2.08 20.59
C HIS A 374 -11.55 -2.72 21.72
N ARG A 375 -10.22 -2.77 21.57
CA ARG A 375 -9.34 -3.26 22.63
C ARG A 375 -9.37 -2.33 23.84
N ALA A 376 -9.32 -1.02 23.62
CA ALA A 376 -9.36 -0.04 24.69
C ALA A 376 -10.69 -0.09 25.44
N TRP A 377 -11.82 -0.15 24.72
CA TRP A 377 -13.14 -0.36 25.31
C TRP A 377 -13.16 -1.59 26.23
N LYS A 378 -12.71 -2.75 25.74
CA LYS A 378 -12.73 -4.01 26.52
C LYS A 378 -11.76 -4.02 27.70
N LYS A 379 -10.51 -3.60 27.49
CA LYS A 379 -9.44 -3.72 28.50
C LYS A 379 -9.33 -2.55 29.45
N GLN A 380 -9.77 -1.36 29.03
CA GLN A 380 -9.60 -0.15 29.82
C GLN A 380 -10.92 0.32 30.42
N TYR A 381 -11.96 0.46 29.59
CA TYR A 381 -13.25 0.95 30.08
C TYR A 381 -14.06 -0.12 30.81
N ILE A 382 -14.32 -1.28 30.19
CA ILE A 382 -15.13 -2.33 30.82
C ILE A 382 -14.49 -2.86 32.11
N GLN A 383 -13.16 -3.01 32.11
CA GLN A 383 -12.41 -3.45 33.29
C GLN A 383 -12.13 -2.31 34.28
N GLN A 384 -12.48 -1.06 33.94
CA GLN A 384 -12.20 0.13 34.75
C GLN A 384 -10.71 0.27 35.11
N GLN A 385 -9.83 -0.09 34.16
CA GLN A 385 -8.36 -0.06 34.29
C GLN A 385 -7.74 0.75 33.14
N PRO A 386 -7.80 2.09 33.20
CA PRO A 386 -7.26 2.94 32.15
C PRO A 386 -5.75 2.76 31.99
N ASP A 387 -5.30 2.63 30.73
CA ASP A 387 -3.88 2.76 30.38
C ASP A 387 -3.61 4.22 30.03
N LEU A 388 -3.03 4.94 30.98
CA LEU A 388 -2.77 6.37 30.84
C LEU A 388 -1.52 6.68 30.03
N LYS A 389 -0.63 5.71 29.78
CA LYS A 389 0.68 5.98 29.18
C LYS A 389 0.54 6.70 27.83
N ARG A 390 -0.33 6.20 26.96
CA ARG A 390 -0.59 6.81 25.65
C ARG A 390 -1.22 8.20 25.78
N ALA A 391 -2.12 8.40 26.74
CA ALA A 391 -2.77 9.68 27.00
C ALA A 391 -1.76 10.72 27.54
N GLU A 392 -0.87 10.31 28.45
CA GLU A 392 0.22 11.12 28.99
C GLU A 392 1.22 11.53 27.90
N ASP A 393 1.57 10.60 26.99
CA ASP A 393 2.41 10.89 25.83
C ASP A 393 1.78 11.97 24.93
N ILE A 394 0.46 11.88 24.67
CA ILE A 394 -0.27 12.89 23.89
C ILE A 394 -0.30 14.22 24.64
N LEU A 395 -0.65 14.20 25.92
CA LEU A 395 -0.73 15.37 26.78
C LEU A 395 0.61 16.10 26.86
N HIS A 396 1.74 15.39 26.82
CA HIS A 396 3.07 15.99 26.79
C HIS A 396 3.26 16.98 25.63
N PHE A 397 2.68 16.70 24.47
CA PHE A 397 2.73 17.56 23.29
C PHE A 397 1.57 18.57 23.21
N MET A 398 0.60 18.50 24.12
CA MET A 398 -0.51 19.47 24.17
C MET A 398 -0.05 20.86 24.68
N PRO A 399 -0.82 21.93 24.40
CA PRO A 399 -0.52 23.28 24.86
C PRO A 399 -0.28 23.36 26.37
N ARG A 400 0.57 24.30 26.80
CA ARG A 400 0.94 24.45 28.22
C ARG A 400 -0.26 24.58 29.17
N SER A 401 -1.35 25.21 28.71
CA SER A 401 -2.60 25.31 29.47
C SER A 401 -3.23 23.96 29.79
N ALA A 402 -3.16 23.00 28.86
CA ALA A 402 -3.65 21.63 29.09
C ALA A 402 -2.75 20.86 30.06
N ARG A 403 -1.43 21.04 29.95
CA ARG A 403 -0.45 20.34 30.80
C ARG A 403 -0.43 20.81 32.26
N LYS A 404 -0.74 22.09 32.51
CA LYS A 404 -0.77 22.64 33.87
C LYS A 404 -1.96 22.15 34.69
N ASP A 405 -3.08 21.91 34.03
CA ASP A 405 -4.31 21.44 34.67
C ASP A 405 -5.00 20.40 33.77
N PRO A 406 -4.48 19.16 33.76
CA PRO A 406 -4.97 18.13 32.86
C PRO A 406 -6.31 17.54 33.29
N GLY A 407 -6.73 17.73 34.54
CA GLY A 407 -7.86 17.02 35.13
C GLY A 407 -7.63 15.52 35.29
N SER A 408 -8.67 14.82 35.76
CA SER A 408 -8.67 13.36 35.93
C SER A 408 -9.49 12.67 34.83
N LEU A 409 -9.12 11.45 34.46
CA LEU A 409 -9.83 10.70 33.42
C LEU A 409 -11.26 10.32 33.85
N ASN A 410 -11.42 9.75 35.04
CA ASN A 410 -12.68 9.33 35.69
C ASN A 410 -13.74 8.79 34.71
N PHE A 411 -13.72 7.49 34.44
CA PHE A 411 -14.75 6.86 33.64
C PHE A 411 -16.12 6.93 34.32
N ARG A 412 -17.16 7.00 33.49
CA ARG A 412 -18.51 6.63 33.87
C ARG A 412 -18.51 5.17 34.34
N PRO A 413 -19.17 4.84 35.46
CA PRO A 413 -19.35 3.45 35.88
C PRO A 413 -20.08 2.64 34.80
N VAL A 414 -19.59 1.44 34.51
CA VAL A 414 -20.28 0.49 33.63
C VAL A 414 -21.57 0.08 34.32
N LYS A 415 -22.72 0.34 33.70
CA LYS A 415 -24.00 -0.21 34.19
C LYS A 415 -23.91 -1.73 34.16
N ALA A 416 -24.17 -2.39 35.30
CA ALA A 416 -24.30 -3.84 35.32
C ALA A 416 -25.36 -4.25 34.29
N ALA A 417 -25.04 -5.21 33.42
CA ALA A 417 -26.04 -5.85 32.58
C ALA A 417 -27.05 -6.51 33.52
N GLY A 418 -28.23 -5.91 33.62
CA GLY A 418 -29.37 -6.44 34.37
C GLY A 418 -30.02 -7.59 33.63
#